data_AF-A0A820EWW2-F1
#
_entry.id   AF-A0A820EWW2-F1
#
_cell.length_a   1.000
_cell.length_b   1.000
_cell.length_c   1.000
_cell.angle_alpha   90.00
_cell.angle_beta   90.00
_cell.angle_gamma   90.00
#
_symmetry.space_group_name_H-M   'P 1'
#
loop_
_entity.id
_entity.type
_entity.pdbx_description
1 polymer ?
#
loop_
_entity_poly.entity_id
_entity_poly.type
_entity_poly.pdbx_seq_one_letter_code
_entity_poly.pdbx_strand_id
1 'polypeptide(L)'
;MNKAELLSSDAVAMTWGEAVLGPVVRVLPILIAFSALGSANATIFTSGRYFMVGARYGYLPEIFSCIQKQRLTPLPSIMLMVRIR
;
A
#
# COMPACT_ATOMS: atom_id res chain seq x y z
N MET A 1 21.39 2.19 -19.15
CA MET A 1 20.89 1.08 -18.33
C MET A 1 21.00 -0.23 -19.10
N ASN A 2 22.01 -1.04 -18.79
CA ASN A 2 22.16 -2.38 -19.36
C ASN A 2 21.44 -3.42 -18.47
N LYS A 3 21.18 -4.63 -18.97
CA LYS A 3 20.44 -5.68 -18.25
C LYS A 3 21.06 -6.03 -16.88
N ALA A 4 22.39 -6.09 -16.81
CA ALA A 4 23.10 -6.35 -15.56
C ALA A 4 22.86 -5.24 -14.51
N GLU A 5 22.88 -3.99 -14.94
CA GLU A 5 22.70 -2.80 -14.11
C GLU A 5 21.26 -2.69 -13.57
N LEU A 6 20.28 -3.11 -14.37
CA LEU A 6 18.87 -3.19 -13.95
C LEU A 6 18.69 -4.24 -12.85
N LEU A 7 19.30 -5.42 -13.01
CA LEU A 7 19.19 -6.51 -12.03
C LEU A 7 19.95 -6.23 -10.73
N SER A 8 21.01 -5.41 -10.77
CA SER A 8 21.76 -5.02 -9.57
C SER A 8 21.18 -3.81 -8.83
N SER A 9 20.18 -3.12 -9.38
CA SER A 9 19.64 -1.89 -8.80
C SER A 9 18.51 -2.16 -7.82
N ASP A 10 18.66 -1.71 -6.57
CA ASP A 10 17.61 -1.76 -5.54
C ASP A 10 16.44 -0.80 -5.85
N ALA A 11 16.73 0.30 -6.55
CA ALA A 11 15.76 1.33 -6.89
C ALA A 11 15.88 1.70 -8.38
N VAL A 12 15.36 0.82 -9.24
CA VAL A 12 15.47 0.94 -10.70
C VAL A 12 15.01 2.31 -11.21
N ALA A 13 13.95 2.87 -10.63
CA ALA A 13 13.45 4.20 -11.00
C ALA A 13 14.47 5.32 -10.73
N MET A 14 15.29 5.20 -9.68
CA MET A 14 16.33 6.18 -9.34
C MET A 14 17.52 6.06 -10.29
N THR A 15 18.03 4.84 -10.51
CA THR A 15 19.15 4.59 -11.43
C THR A 15 18.80 5.00 -12.86
N TRP A 16 17.57 4.74 -13.30
CA TRP A 16 17.07 5.23 -14.58
C TRP A 16 16.93 6.76 -14.60
N GLY A 17 16.39 7.35 -13.53
CA GLY A 17 16.16 8.78 -13.42
C GLY A 17 17.44 9.60 -13.47
N GLU A 18 18.53 9.10 -12.89
CA GLU A 18 19.85 9.74 -12.96
C GLU A 18 20.38 9.82 -14.40
N ALA A 19 20.10 8.79 -15.22
CA ALA A 19 20.55 8.74 -16.61
C ALA A 19 19.71 9.60 -17.57
N VAL A 20 18.44 9.87 -17.26
CA VAL A 20 17.48 10.51 -18.19
C VAL A 20 17.01 11.89 -17.73
N LEU A 21 16.70 12.07 -16.46
CA LEU A 21 16.02 13.26 -15.93
C LEU A 21 17.00 14.33 -15.40
N GLY A 22 18.29 14.00 -15.28
CA GLY A 22 19.31 14.92 -14.78
C GLY A 22 18.94 15.51 -13.40
N PRO A 23 19.02 16.83 -13.19
CA PRO A 23 18.89 17.45 -11.86
C PRO A 23 17.50 17.32 -11.21
N VAL A 24 16.47 16.95 -12.00
CA VAL A 24 15.09 16.76 -11.54
C VAL A 24 14.92 15.45 -10.75
N VAL A 25 15.87 14.52 -10.86
CA VAL A 25 15.84 13.22 -10.16
C VAL A 25 15.70 13.36 -8.63
N ARG A 26 16.14 14.48 -8.05
CA ARG A 26 16.03 14.76 -6.60
C ARG A 26 14.58 14.79 -6.09
N VAL A 27 13.61 15.10 -6.95
CA VAL A 27 12.18 15.13 -6.59
C VAL A 27 11.52 13.75 -6.79
N LEU A 28 12.16 12.87 -7.57
CA LEU A 28 11.62 11.57 -7.93
C LEU A 28 11.32 10.65 -6.72
N PRO A 29 12.19 10.54 -5.69
CA PRO A 29 11.88 9.75 -4.49
C PRO A 29 10.59 10.20 -3.79
N ILE A 30 10.34 11.51 -3.77
CA ILE A 30 9.16 12.09 -3.12
C ILE A 30 7.90 11.66 -3.87
N LEU A 31 7.91 11.73 -5.20
CA LEU A 31 6.79 11.30 -6.04
C LEU A 31 6.54 9.79 -5.91
N ILE A 32 7.61 8.98 -5.89
CA ILE A 32 7.50 7.53 -5.68
C ILE A 32 6.90 7.24 -4.30
N ALA A 33 7.35 7.94 -3.26
CA ALA A 33 6.81 7.78 -1.91
C ALA A 33 5.31 8.13 -1.85
N PHE A 34 4.88 9.25 -2.43
CA PHE A 34 3.46 9.60 -2.49
C PHE A 34 2.61 8.59 -3.26
N SER A 35 3.14 8.04 -4.36
CA SER A 35 2.47 6.99 -5.13
C SER A 35 2.30 5.71 -4.30
N ALA A 36 3.37 5.26 -3.64
CA ALA A 36 3.34 4.08 -2.77
C ALA A 36 2.40 4.27 -1.56
N LEU A 37 2.45 5.42 -0.91
CA LEU A 37 1.56 5.77 0.21
C LEU A 37 0.09 5.81 -0.23
N GLY A 38 -0.20 6.39 -1.40
CA GLY A 38 -1.54 6.40 -1.97
C GLY A 38 -2.07 4.98 -2.24
N SER A 39 -1.23 4.13 -2.82
CA SER A 39 -1.57 2.72 -3.08
C SER A 39 -1.81 1.93 -1.78
N ALA A 40 -0.96 2.12 -0.77
CA ALA A 40 -1.12 1.49 0.53
C ALA A 40 -2.45 1.91 1.19
N ASN A 41 -2.77 3.21 1.17
CA ASN A 41 -4.02 3.74 1.72
C ASN A 41 -5.25 3.19 1.00
N ALA A 42 -5.23 3.15 -0.34
CA ALA A 42 -6.32 2.58 -1.13
C ALA A 42 -6.53 1.09 -0.83
N THR A 43 -5.43 0.35 -0.66
CA THR A 43 -5.48 -1.08 -0.32
C THR A 43 -6.10 -1.30 1.06
N ILE A 44 -5.77 -0.47 2.06
CA ILE A 44 -6.37 -0.54 3.40
C ILE A 44 -7.89 -0.32 3.35
N PHE A 45 -8.35 0.68 2.60
CA PHE A 45 -9.78 0.98 2.51
C PHE A 45 -10.58 -0.09 1.77
N THR A 46 -10.01 -0.62 0.68
CA THR A 46 -10.67 -1.67 -0.12
C THR A 46 -10.70 -2.99 0.65
N SER A 47 -9.57 -3.46 1.16
CA SER A 47 -9.47 -4.73 1.90
C SER A 47 -10.35 -4.74 3.15
N GLY A 48 -10.39 -3.65 3.93
CA GLY A 48 -11.22 -3.54 5.13
C GLY A 48 -12.72 -3.72 4.82
N ARG A 49 -13.19 -3.21 3.67
CA ARG A 49 -14.57 -3.42 3.21
C ARG A 49 -14.81 -4.84 2.72
N TYR A 50 -13.85 -5.42 1.99
CA TYR A 50 -13.91 -6.81 1.56
C TYR A 50 -14.00 -7.77 2.75
N PHE A 51 -13.16 -7.62 3.76
CA PHE A 51 -13.17 -8.47 4.97
C PHE A 51 -14.45 -8.30 5.79
N MET A 52 -14.96 -7.07 5.94
CA MET A 52 -16.22 -6.81 6.61
C MET A 52 -17.39 -7.56 5.95
N VAL A 53 -17.44 -7.55 4.61
CA VAL A 53 -18.47 -8.28 3.85
C VAL A 53 -18.24 -9.79 3.92
N GLY A 54 -17.00 -10.26 3.81
CA GLY A 54 -16.66 -11.68 3.97
C GLY A 54 -17.07 -12.25 5.33
N ALA A 55 -16.90 -11.48 6.41
CA ALA A 55 -17.36 -11.84 7.74
C ALA A 55 -18.89 -11.92 7.84
N ARG A 56 -19.62 -11.04 7.16
CA ARG A 56 -21.11 -11.07 7.11
C ARG A 56 -21.65 -12.29 6.37
N TYR A 57 -20.91 -12.83 5.40
CA TYR A 57 -21.26 -14.06 4.69
C TYR A 57 -20.76 -15.33 5.39
N GLY A 58 -20.13 -15.22 6.58
CA GLY A 58 -19.65 -16.37 7.35
C GLY A 58 -18.30 -16.93 6.90
N TYR A 59 -17.57 -16.25 6.01
CA TYR A 59 -16.22 -16.66 5.60
C TYR A 59 -15.14 -16.29 6.63
N LEU A 60 -15.43 -15.31 7.50
CA LEU A 60 -14.56 -14.86 8.59
C LEU A 60 -15.38 -14.77 9.89
N PRO A 61 -14.73 -14.83 11.07
CA PRO A 61 -15.38 -14.58 12.35
C PRO A 61 -16.16 -13.26 12.39
N GLU A 62 -17.32 -13.26 13.05
CA GLU A 62 -18.26 -12.13 13.07
C GLU A 62 -17.65 -10.85 13.64
N ILE A 63 -16.62 -10.96 14.48
CA ILE A 63 -15.84 -9.84 15.04
C ILE A 63 -15.33 -8.89 13.94
N PHE A 64 -14.99 -9.43 12.77
CA PHE A 64 -14.50 -8.63 11.64
C PHE A 64 -15.60 -7.83 10.93
N SER A 65 -16.88 -8.16 11.14
CA SER A 65 -18.02 -7.41 10.61
C SER A 65 -18.33 -6.12 11.41
N CYS A 66 -17.71 -5.97 12.59
CA CYS A 66 -17.95 -4.85 13.50
C CYS A 66 -17.42 -3.51 12.98
N ILE A 67 -18.23 -2.47 13.14
CA ILE A 67 -17.88 -1.08 12.80
C ILE A 67 -17.72 -0.27 14.11
N GLN A 68 -16.66 0.53 14.19
CA GLN A 68 -16.40 1.43 15.31
C GLN A 68 -17.50 2.51 15.41
N LYS A 69 -18.10 2.70 16.59
CA LYS A 69 -19.28 3.59 16.76
C LYS A 69 -18.96 5.07 16.51
N GLN A 70 -17.80 5.55 16.96
CA GLN A 70 -17.47 6.99 16.89
C GLN A 70 -16.95 7.43 15.51
N ARG A 71 -16.19 6.56 14.83
CA ARG A 71 -15.49 6.90 13.57
C ARG A 71 -16.05 6.19 12.34
N LEU A 72 -17.04 5.30 12.53
CA LEU A 72 -17.65 4.49 11.48
C LEU A 72 -16.63 3.70 10.63
N THR A 73 -15.50 3.32 11.22
CA THR A 73 -14.44 2.56 10.56
C THR A 73 -14.48 1.07 10.94
N PRO A 74 -14.24 0.15 9.99
CA PRO A 74 -14.18 -1.29 10.28
C PRO A 74 -12.80 -1.66 10.88
N LEU A 75 -12.56 -1.23 12.13
CA LEU A 75 -11.25 -1.34 12.79
C LEU A 75 -10.72 -2.78 12.90
N PRO A 76 -11.52 -3.80 13.29
CA PRO A 76 -11.03 -5.17 13.40
C PRO A 76 -10.64 -5.75 12.03
N SER A 77 -11.40 -5.45 10.98
CA SER A 77 -11.09 -5.86 9.61
C SER A 77 -9.79 -5.21 9.09
N ILE A 78 -9.54 -3.95 9.41
CA ILE A 78 -8.30 -3.26 9.02
C ILE A 78 -7.09 -3.81 9.78
N MET A 79 -7.24 -4.10 11.08
CA MET A 79 -6.17 -4.69 11.89
C MET A 79 -5.72 -6.07 11.38
N LEU A 80 -6.63 -6.85 10.79
CA LEU A 80 -6.27 -8.13 10.18
C LEU A 80 -5.28 -7.96 9.02
N MET A 81 -5.43 -6.90 8.22
CA MET A 81 -4.57 -6.64 7.07
C MET A 81 -3.19 -6.12 7.49
N VAL A 82 -3.14 -5.24 8.49
CA VAL A 82 -1.88 -4.62 8.90
C VAL A 82 -1.07 -5.62 9.72
N ARG A 83 0.01 -6.14 9.13
CA ARG A 83 0.95 -7.03 9.83
C ARG A 83 1.66 -6.26 10.95
N ILE A 84 1.19 -6.42 12.18
CA ILE A 84 1.91 -5.98 13.38
C ILE A 84 3.10 -6.94 13.55
N ARG A 85 4.32 -6.44 13.32
CA ARG A 85 5.57 -7.12 13.65
C ARG A 85 6.46 -6.16 14.40
#